data_AF-A0A933Q4Z9-F1
#
_entry.id   AF-A0A933Q4Z9-F1
#
_cell.length_a   1.000
_cell.length_b   1.000
_cell.length_c   1.000
_cell.angle_alpha   90.00
_cell.angle_beta   90.00
_cell.angle_gamma   90.00
#
_symmetry.space_group_name_H-M   'P 1'
#
loop_
_entity.id
_entity.type
_entity.pdbx_description
1 polymer ?
#
loop_
_entity_poly.entity_id
_entity_poly.type
_entity_poly.pdbx_seq_one_letter_code
_entity_poly.pdbx_strand_id
1 'polypeptide(L)'
;MEWEFTPEQVVKGEVGYALEDFRRDLAAEVRGNLGPASPEQAAQTADLLYDLCHVLATNKTVESMLASLAYDPPTCEFLREMAEPMRPNGEMLGAILQRLIMDRVEAGMPLEQALDSVAEHHRQIVSNG
;
A
#
# COMPACT_ATOMS: atom_id res chain seq x y z
N MET A 1 3.07 -6.15 -9.58
CA MET A 1 2.94 -5.11 -10.60
C MET A 1 4.33 -4.93 -11.19
N GLU A 2 4.47 -4.64 -12.47
CA GLU A 2 5.77 -4.33 -13.06
C GLU A 2 5.76 -2.87 -13.52
N TRP A 3 6.71 -2.07 -13.01
CA TRP A 3 6.86 -0.66 -13.33
C TRP A 3 8.10 -0.45 -14.19
N GLU A 4 8.01 0.44 -15.17
CA GLU A 4 9.16 0.88 -15.98
C GLU A 4 9.99 1.99 -15.29
N PHE A 5 9.65 2.31 -14.05
CA PHE A 5 10.27 3.35 -13.22
C PHE A 5 10.56 2.82 -11.82
N THR A 6 11.43 3.52 -11.08
CA THR A 6 11.86 3.11 -9.74
C THR A 6 11.13 3.89 -8.63
N PRO A 7 11.07 3.36 -7.40
CA PRO A 7 10.58 4.11 -6.25
C PRO A 7 11.31 5.45 -6.05
N GLU A 8 12.61 5.51 -6.35
CA GLU A 8 13.39 6.75 -6.23
C GLU A 8 12.89 7.85 -7.20
N GLN A 9 12.49 7.48 -8.41
CA GLN A 9 11.92 8.42 -9.38
C GLN A 9 10.57 8.97 -8.93
N VAL A 10 9.77 8.15 -8.23
CA VAL A 10 8.51 8.58 -7.61
C VAL A 10 8.77 9.57 -6.46
N VAL A 11 9.70 9.26 -5.55
CA VAL A 11 10.07 10.18 -4.45
C VAL A 11 10.57 11.53 -4.96
N LYS A 12 11.36 11.53 -6.05
CA LYS A 12 11.86 12.75 -6.68
C LYS A 12 10.80 13.54 -7.46
N GLY A 13 9.61 12.97 -7.65
CA GLY A 13 8.55 13.57 -8.45
C GLY A 13 8.82 13.55 -9.95
N GLU A 14 9.76 12.70 -10.41
CA GLU A 14 10.04 12.49 -11.84
C GLU A 14 8.88 11.75 -12.53
N VAL A 15 8.14 10.94 -11.75
CA VAL A 15 6.96 10.20 -12.19
C VAL A 15 5.79 10.50 -11.26
N GLY A 16 4.65 10.88 -11.83
CA GLY A 16 3.41 11.17 -11.09
C GLY A 16 2.58 9.91 -10.79
N TYR A 17 3.21 8.87 -10.24
CA TYR A 17 2.50 7.64 -9.85
C TYR A 17 1.89 7.80 -8.45
N ALA A 18 0.56 7.88 -8.39
CA ALA A 18 -0.17 8.24 -7.18
C ALA A 18 -0.70 7.02 -6.40
N LEU A 19 -1.27 7.27 -5.22
CA LEU A 19 -1.81 6.22 -4.36
C LEU A 19 -3.00 5.49 -5.03
N GLU A 20 -3.82 6.22 -5.76
CA GLU A 20 -4.95 5.69 -6.53
C GLU A 20 -4.49 4.78 -7.67
N ASP A 21 -3.38 5.13 -8.33
CA ASP A 21 -2.78 4.30 -9.37
C ASP A 21 -2.29 2.98 -8.77
N PHE A 22 -1.56 3.05 -7.66
CA PHE A 22 -1.08 1.87 -6.94
C PHE A 22 -2.22 0.95 -6.52
N ARG A 23 -3.30 1.48 -5.94
CA ARG A 23 -4.46 0.66 -5.53
C ARG A 23 -5.15 0.00 -6.73
N ARG A 24 -5.36 0.75 -7.82
CA ARG A 24 -5.97 0.23 -9.04
C ARG A 24 -5.14 -0.91 -9.63
N ASP A 25 -3.83 -0.70 -9.75
CA ASP A 25 -2.94 -1.64 -10.41
C ASP A 25 -2.75 -2.91 -9.54
N LEU A 26 -2.71 -2.77 -8.21
CA LEU A 26 -2.71 -3.90 -7.28
C LEU A 26 -4.00 -4.71 -7.39
N ALA A 27 -5.17 -4.06 -7.41
CA ALA A 27 -6.44 -4.74 -7.57
C ALA A 27 -6.56 -5.47 -8.92
N ALA A 28 -6.00 -4.88 -9.99
CA ALA A 28 -5.94 -5.51 -11.31
C ALA A 28 -5.03 -6.74 -11.31
N GLU A 29 -3.85 -6.65 -10.69
CA GLU A 29 -2.92 -7.77 -10.53
C GLU A 29 -3.53 -8.91 -9.72
N VAL A 30 -4.17 -8.60 -8.59
CA VAL A 30 -4.85 -9.60 -7.77
C VAL A 30 -5.92 -10.28 -8.59
N ARG A 31 -6.79 -9.53 -9.29
CA ARG A 31 -7.83 -10.12 -10.14
C ARG A 31 -7.26 -10.99 -11.27
N GLY A 32 -6.09 -10.65 -11.81
CA GLY A 32 -5.43 -11.43 -12.86
C GLY A 32 -4.81 -12.74 -12.36
N ASN A 33 -4.41 -12.79 -11.09
CA ASN A 33 -3.72 -13.94 -10.48
C ASN A 33 -4.64 -14.80 -9.59
N LEU A 34 -5.71 -14.22 -9.06
CA LEU A 34 -6.73 -14.97 -8.35
C LEU A 34 -7.41 -15.88 -9.37
N GLY A 35 -7.50 -17.16 -9.05
CA GLY A 35 -8.23 -18.13 -9.88
C GLY A 35 -9.74 -17.79 -9.95
N PRO A 36 -10.62 -18.76 -10.17
CA PRO A 36 -12.06 -18.49 -10.13
C PRO A 36 -12.46 -17.96 -8.74
N ALA A 37 -12.71 -16.66 -8.67
CA ALA A 37 -13.08 -15.93 -7.45
C ALA A 37 -14.18 -14.92 -7.77
N SER A 38 -15.04 -14.65 -6.79
CA SER A 38 -16.05 -13.59 -6.95
C SER A 38 -15.39 -12.21 -6.95
N PRO A 39 -16.04 -11.17 -7.52
CA PRO A 39 -15.55 -9.80 -7.44
C PRO A 39 -15.27 -9.33 -6.02
N GLU A 40 -16.11 -9.75 -5.06
CA GLU A 40 -15.97 -9.40 -3.64
C GLU A 40 -14.74 -10.07 -3.02
N GLN A 41 -14.48 -11.34 -3.35
CA GLN A 41 -13.28 -12.04 -2.89
C GLN A 41 -12.02 -11.38 -3.43
N ALA A 42 -12.02 -11.02 -4.72
CA ALA A 42 -10.89 -10.32 -5.34
C ALA A 42 -10.63 -8.94 -4.69
N ALA A 43 -11.69 -8.19 -4.36
CA ALA A 43 -11.58 -6.91 -3.67
C ALA A 43 -11.00 -7.09 -2.26
N GLN A 44 -11.55 -8.02 -1.47
CA GLN A 44 -11.06 -8.31 -0.11
C GLN A 44 -9.59 -8.76 -0.11
N THR A 45 -9.18 -9.60 -1.06
CA THR A 45 -7.78 -10.01 -1.19
C THR A 45 -6.88 -8.82 -1.56
N ALA A 46 -7.33 -7.94 -2.45
CA ALA A 46 -6.58 -6.75 -2.81
C ALA A 46 -6.40 -5.79 -1.62
N ASP A 47 -7.44 -5.59 -0.80
CA ASP A 47 -7.35 -4.77 0.40
C ASP A 47 -6.41 -5.37 1.45
N LEU A 48 -6.45 -6.69 1.67
CA LEU A 48 -5.53 -7.38 2.58
C LEU A 48 -4.07 -7.25 2.14
N LEU A 49 -3.80 -7.40 0.84
CA LEU A 49 -2.46 -7.23 0.28
C LEU A 49 -2.00 -5.78 0.30
N TYR A 50 -2.92 -4.82 0.15
CA TYR A 50 -2.64 -3.40 0.32
C TYR A 50 -2.23 -3.09 1.77
N ASP A 51 -2.97 -3.60 2.75
CA ASP A 51 -2.64 -3.42 4.16
C ASP A 51 -1.26 -3.99 4.51
N LEU A 52 -0.92 -5.15 3.92
CA LEU A 52 0.41 -5.74 4.03
C LEU A 52 1.49 -4.81 3.45
N CYS A 53 1.30 -4.26 2.25
CA CYS A 53 2.21 -3.26 1.68
C CYS A 53 2.36 -2.04 2.60
N HIS A 54 1.26 -1.55 3.16
CA HIS A 54 1.29 -0.38 4.03
C HIS A 54 2.06 -0.66 5.34
N VAL A 55 1.96 -1.86 5.90
CA VAL A 55 2.76 -2.31 7.04
C VAL A 55 4.25 -2.33 6.68
N LEU A 56 4.60 -2.92 5.53
CA LEU A 56 5.97 -2.98 5.02
C LEU A 56 6.55 -1.57 4.77
N ALA A 57 5.74 -0.65 4.25
CA ALA A 57 6.11 0.72 3.95
C ALA A 57 6.33 1.59 5.20
N THR A 58 5.63 1.31 6.29
CA THR A 58 5.61 2.17 7.50
C THR A 58 6.48 1.65 8.64
N ASN A 59 7.40 0.73 8.36
CA ASN A 59 8.27 0.08 9.36
C ASN A 59 7.50 -0.60 10.51
N LYS A 60 6.21 -0.89 10.30
CA LYS A 60 5.42 -1.73 11.21
C LYS A 60 5.80 -3.18 10.97
N THR A 61 5.61 -4.03 11.97
CA THR A 61 5.90 -5.46 11.84
C THR A 61 4.69 -6.19 11.27
N VAL A 62 4.92 -7.15 10.38
CA VAL A 62 3.86 -8.04 9.88
C VAL A 62 3.16 -8.72 11.06
N GLU A 63 3.89 -9.17 12.08
CA GLU A 63 3.29 -9.78 13.27
C GLU A 63 2.32 -8.85 14.02
N SER A 64 2.54 -7.53 14.02
CA SER A 64 1.58 -6.58 14.62
C SER A 64 0.25 -6.51 13.86
N MET A 65 0.28 -6.67 12.53
CA MET A 65 -0.91 -6.80 11.70
C MET A 65 -1.63 -8.12 11.97
N LEU A 66 -0.87 -9.23 12.00
CA LEU A 66 -1.43 -10.57 12.21
C LEU A 66 -2.12 -10.70 13.57
N ALA A 67 -1.60 -10.04 14.61
CA ALA A 67 -2.23 -10.02 15.93
C ALA A 67 -3.68 -9.50 15.89
N SER A 68 -4.00 -8.58 14.96
CA SER A 68 -5.36 -8.07 14.77
C SER A 68 -6.29 -9.04 14.01
N LEU A 69 -5.72 -10.03 13.34
CA LEU A 69 -6.41 -11.04 12.52
C LEU A 69 -6.36 -12.44 13.18
N ALA A 70 -5.98 -12.53 14.45
CA ALA A 70 -5.67 -13.80 15.13
C ALA A 70 -6.82 -14.82 15.17
N TYR A 71 -8.06 -14.40 14.88
CA TYR A 71 -9.22 -15.29 14.78
C TYR A 71 -9.35 -16.00 13.42
N ASP A 72 -8.50 -15.67 12.45
CA ASP A 72 -8.46 -16.27 11.11
C ASP A 72 -7.04 -16.78 10.74
N PRO A 73 -6.68 -18.00 11.20
CA PRO A 73 -5.36 -18.57 10.95
C PRO A 73 -4.99 -18.72 9.47
N PRO A 74 -5.89 -19.16 8.55
CA PRO A 74 -5.60 -19.20 7.12
C PRO A 74 -5.18 -17.85 6.53
N THR A 75 -5.88 -16.76 6.87
CA THR A 75 -5.49 -15.42 6.43
C THR A 75 -4.13 -15.02 6.97
N CYS A 76 -3.82 -15.38 8.22
CA CYS A 76 -2.50 -15.10 8.79
C CYS A 76 -1.37 -15.85 8.06
N GLU A 77 -1.57 -17.12 7.72
CA GLU A 77 -0.59 -17.91 6.97
C GLU A 77 -0.36 -17.33 5.58
N PHE A 78 -1.44 -17.02 4.86
CA PHE A 78 -1.38 -16.37 3.55
C PHE A 78 -0.58 -15.07 3.59
N LEU A 79 -0.86 -14.17 4.54
CA LEU A 79 -0.15 -12.90 4.66
C LEU A 79 1.34 -13.07 5.00
N ARG A 80 1.71 -14.11 5.77
CA ARG A 80 3.12 -14.42 6.01
C ARG A 80 3.83 -14.86 4.73
N GLU A 81 3.19 -15.71 3.93
CA GLU A 81 3.74 -16.17 2.65
C GLU A 81 3.89 -15.01 1.66
N MET A 82 2.97 -14.06 1.68
CA MET A 82 2.97 -12.89 0.80
C MET A 82 3.93 -11.78 1.25
N ALA A 83 4.46 -11.80 2.47
CA ALA A 83 5.31 -10.72 2.99
C ALA A 83 6.56 -10.45 2.14
N GLU A 84 7.26 -11.50 1.70
CA GLU A 84 8.45 -11.34 0.86
C GLU A 84 8.11 -10.98 -0.60
N PRO A 85 7.18 -11.67 -1.29
CA PRO A 85 6.73 -11.27 -2.62
C PRO A 85 6.21 -9.83 -2.71
N MET A 86 5.58 -9.32 -1.65
CA MET A 86 5.02 -7.96 -1.61
C MET A 86 6.03 -6.90 -1.20
N ARG A 87 7.27 -7.26 -0.85
CA ARG A 87 8.31 -6.29 -0.42
C ARG A 87 8.54 -5.18 -1.45
N PRO A 88 8.71 -5.45 -2.76
CA PRO A 88 8.85 -4.39 -3.76
C PRO A 88 7.62 -3.48 -3.85
N ASN A 89 6.42 -4.05 -3.67
CA ASN A 89 5.18 -3.27 -3.65
C ASN A 89 5.11 -2.37 -2.40
N GLY A 90 5.58 -2.84 -1.25
CA GLY A 90 5.74 -2.04 -0.04
C GLY A 90 6.75 -0.89 -0.20
N GLU A 91 7.88 -1.14 -0.85
CA GLU A 91 8.87 -0.10 -1.18
C GLU A 91 8.28 0.99 -2.08
N MET A 92 7.56 0.60 -3.12
CA MET A 92 6.87 1.55 -4.01
C MET A 92 5.81 2.36 -3.26
N LEU A 93 5.00 1.72 -2.42
CA LEU A 93 4.02 2.44 -1.59
C LEU A 93 4.70 3.42 -0.62
N GLY A 94 5.83 3.03 -0.02
CA GLY A 94 6.64 3.92 0.81
C GLY A 94 7.12 5.16 0.05
N ALA A 95 7.57 4.99 -1.20
CA ALA A 95 7.97 6.09 -2.07
C ALA A 95 6.80 7.05 -2.39
N ILE A 96 5.61 6.52 -2.68
CA ILE A 96 4.40 7.31 -2.92
C ILE A 96 4.05 8.14 -1.67
N LEU A 97 4.02 7.50 -0.50
CA LEU A 97 3.73 8.19 0.77
C LEU A 97 4.79 9.26 1.07
N GLN A 98 6.07 8.97 0.84
CA GLN A 98 7.15 9.94 1.02
C GLN A 98 6.99 11.13 0.07
N ARG A 99 6.64 10.91 -1.20
CA ARG A 99 6.38 12.00 -2.15
C ARG A 99 5.22 12.88 -1.69
N LEU A 100 4.11 12.27 -1.25
CA LEU A 100 2.95 12.99 -0.72
C LEU A 100 3.31 13.85 0.51
N ILE A 101 4.20 13.38 1.38
CA ILE A 101 4.72 14.15 2.52
C ILE A 101 5.59 15.31 2.00
N MET A 102 6.51 15.03 1.06
CA MET A 102 7.39 16.03 0.48
C MET A 102 6.62 17.15 -0.23
N ASP A 103 5.58 16.84 -1.00
CA ASP A 103 4.73 17.84 -1.65
C ASP A 103 4.16 18.86 -0.65
N ARG A 104 3.70 18.39 0.52
CA ARG A 104 3.16 19.24 1.58
C ARG A 104 4.24 20.09 2.23
N VAL A 105 5.40 19.50 2.50
CA VAL A 105 6.55 20.21 3.07
C VAL A 105 7.06 21.30 2.11
N GLU A 106 7.17 20.99 0.82
CA GLU A 106 7.55 21.93 -0.24
C GLU A 106 6.50 23.06 -0.39
N ALA A 107 5.22 22.77 -0.13
CA ALA A 107 4.16 23.78 -0.04
C ALA A 107 4.18 24.62 1.26
N GLY A 108 5.15 24.41 2.14
CA GLY A 108 5.36 25.19 3.37
C GLY A 108 4.72 24.60 4.63
N MET A 109 4.19 23.38 4.57
CA MET A 109 3.62 22.70 5.73
C MET A 109 4.75 22.16 6.65
N PRO A 110 4.68 22.35 7.98
CA PRO A 110 5.58 21.68 8.91
C PRO A 110 5.49 20.15 8.79
N LEU A 111 6.61 19.44 8.98
CA LEU A 111 6.69 17.99 8.78
C LEU A 111 5.63 17.20 9.59
N GLU A 112 5.44 17.53 10.87
CA GLU A 112 4.43 16.87 11.72
C GLU A 112 3.01 17.01 11.12
N GLN A 113 2.66 18.21 10.66
CA GLN A 113 1.38 18.47 10.02
C GLN A 113 1.27 17.77 8.66
N ALA A 114 2.38 17.66 7.92
CA ALA A 114 2.41 16.93 6.65
C ALA A 114 2.16 15.43 6.85
N LEU A 115 2.75 14.84 7.89
CA LEU A 115 2.50 13.44 8.27
C LEU A 115 1.02 13.22 8.60
N ASP A 116 0.44 14.06 9.45
CA ASP A 116 -0.98 13.96 9.82
C ASP A 116 -1.91 14.12 8.62
N SER A 117 -1.59 15.09 7.74
CA SER A 117 -2.35 15.34 6.52
C SER A 117 -2.28 14.16 5.53
N VAL A 118 -1.12 13.53 5.38
CA VAL A 118 -0.97 12.33 4.54
C VAL A 118 -1.68 11.14 5.15
N ALA A 119 -1.59 10.94 6.46
CA ALA A 119 -2.31 9.87 7.15
C ALA A 119 -3.83 9.99 6.99
N GLU A 120 -4.36 11.22 7.07
CA GLU A 120 -5.79 11.48 6.81
C GLU A 120 -6.17 11.25 5.35
N HIS A 121 -5.37 11.75 4.41
CA HIS A 121 -5.61 11.52 2.98
C HIS A 121 -5.58 10.04 2.62
N HIS A 122 -4.63 9.28 3.16
CA HIS A 122 -4.56 7.82 3.01
C HIS A 122 -5.82 7.14 3.55
N ARG A 123 -6.30 7.52 4.75
CA ARG A 123 -7.55 6.98 5.31
C ARG A 123 -8.75 7.24 4.40
N GLN A 124 -8.86 8.43 3.82
CA GLN A 124 -9.96 8.78 2.92
C GLN A 124 -9.92 7.96 1.64
N ILE A 125 -8.74 7.76 1.04
CA ILE A 125 -8.59 6.93 -0.16
C ILE A 125 -8.94 5.48 0.13
N VAL A 126 -8.45 4.93 1.24
CA VAL A 126 -8.72 3.52 1.61
C VAL A 126 -10.20 3.31 1.95
N SER A 127 -10.85 4.24 2.64
CA SER A 127 -12.26 4.11 3.05
C SER A 127 -13.27 4.31 1.90
N ASN A 128 -12.84 4.91 0.78
CA ASN A 128 -13.66 5.15 -0.40
C ASN A 128 -13.46 4.10 -1.52
N GLY A 129 -12.67 3.05 -1.26
CA GLY A 129 -12.43 1.95 -2.20
C GLY A 129 -13.40 0.79 -2.04
#